data_AF-A0A7W7J352-F1
#
_entry.id   AF-A0A7W7J352-F1
#
_cell.length_a   1.000
_cell.length_b   1.000
_cell.length_c   1.000
_cell.angle_alpha   90.00
_cell.angle_beta   90.00
_cell.angle_gamma   90.00
#
_symmetry.space_group_name_H-M   'P 1'
#
loop_
_entity.id
_entity.type
_entity.pdbx_description
1 polymer ?
#
loop_
_entity_poly.entity_id
_entity_poly.type
_entity_poly.pdbx_seq_one_letter_code
_entity_poly.pdbx_strand_id
1 'polypeptide(L)'
;MNPEEIKRYFESNPPPKEVQLTPWVNITDTQVFLKSCYSTVRNFTGPVDRCPAFWHLRDLYILIKKTAQKAAVEKIKETPFEEIPDETSSQAQRAD
;
A
#
# COMPACT_ATOMS: atom_id res chain seq x y z
N MET A 1 -2.67 -17.68 -2.31
CA MET A 1 -2.74 -16.60 -1.31
C MET A 1 -3.43 -17.18 -0.09
N ASN A 2 -2.69 -17.36 1.00
CA ASN A 2 -3.15 -18.05 2.22
C ASN A 2 -3.42 -17.03 3.33
N PRO A 3 -4.37 -17.23 4.26
CA PRO A 3 -4.60 -16.29 5.37
C PRO A 3 -3.33 -16.02 6.21
N GLU A 4 -2.47 -17.03 6.40
CA GLU A 4 -1.18 -16.88 7.10
C GLU A 4 -0.19 -15.96 6.37
N GLU A 5 -0.15 -15.98 5.04
CA GLU A 5 0.70 -15.09 4.25
C GLU A 5 0.23 -13.64 4.37
N ILE A 6 -1.09 -13.43 4.32
CA ILE A 6 -1.70 -12.12 4.50
C ILE A 6 -1.36 -11.57 5.89
N LYS A 7 -1.41 -12.45 6.91
CA LYS A 7 -1.07 -12.09 8.29
C LYS A 7 0.38 -11.63 8.42
N ARG A 8 1.33 -12.42 7.92
CA ARG A 8 2.76 -12.04 7.94
C ARG A 8 3.03 -10.72 7.22
N TYR A 9 2.32 -10.46 6.12
CA TYR A 9 2.46 -9.20 5.39
C TYR A 9 2.02 -8.00 6.25
N PHE A 10 0.86 -8.08 6.90
CA PHE A 10 0.37 -7.01 7.76
C PHE A 10 1.16 -6.88 9.07
N GLU A 11 1.78 -7.94 9.57
CA GLU A 11 2.72 -7.87 10.70
C GLU A 11 4.00 -7.10 10.34
N SER A 12 4.50 -7.27 9.12
CA SER A 12 5.71 -6.58 8.64
C SER A 12 5.42 -5.17 8.09
N ASN A 13 4.22 -4.96 7.53
CA ASN A 13 3.75 -3.70 6.97
C ASN A 13 2.39 -3.38 7.60
N PRO A 14 2.36 -2.78 8.80
CA PRO A 14 1.12 -2.48 9.47
C PRO A 14 0.27 -1.54 8.61
N PRO A 15 -0.98 -1.90 8.29
CA PRO A 15 -1.84 -1.03 7.51
C PRO A 15 -2.24 0.20 8.32
N PRO A 16 -2.67 1.29 7.65
CA PRO A 16 -3.18 2.48 8.30
C PRO A 16 -4.34 2.15 9.25
N LYS A 17 -4.53 2.98 10.28
CA LYS A 17 -5.61 2.79 11.24
C LYS A 17 -6.99 2.79 10.58
N GLU A 18 -7.18 3.72 9.65
CA GLU A 18 -8.41 3.85 8.86
C GLU A 18 -8.12 3.56 7.38
N VAL A 19 -8.94 2.70 6.78
CA VAL A 19 -8.80 2.30 5.38
C VAL A 19 -10.17 2.27 4.73
N GLN A 20 -10.34 3.09 3.69
CA GLN A 20 -11.54 3.04 2.87
C GLN A 20 -11.40 1.91 1.85
N LEU A 21 -12.21 0.85 2.01
CA LEU A 21 -12.15 -0.33 1.16
C LEU A 21 -12.92 -0.09 -0.16
N THR A 22 -14.10 0.52 -0.05
CA THR A 22 -14.94 0.98 -1.17
C THR A 22 -15.62 2.29 -0.76
N PRO A 23 -16.24 3.06 -1.68
CA PRO A 23 -16.92 4.31 -1.32
C PRO A 23 -18.00 4.16 -0.23
N TRP A 24 -18.54 2.95 -0.08
CA TRP A 24 -19.60 2.62 0.88
C TRP A 24 -19.11 1.85 2.11
N VAL A 25 -17.84 1.46 2.14
CA VAL A 25 -17.25 0.65 3.21
C VAL A 25 -15.98 1.30 3.71
N ASN A 26 -16.05 1.86 4.91
CA ASN A 26 -14.90 2.43 5.60
C ASN A 26 -14.53 1.55 6.79
N ILE A 27 -13.26 1.15 6.88
CA ILE A 27 -12.71 0.46 8.03
C ILE A 27 -12.11 1.53 8.94
N THR A 28 -12.71 1.75 10.11
CA THR A 28 -12.27 2.75 11.10
C THR A 28 -11.14 2.25 11.99
N ASP A 29 -11.01 0.94 12.14
CA ASP A 29 -9.91 0.32 12.86
C ASP A 29 -9.50 -0.98 12.17
N THR A 30 -8.43 -0.89 11.37
CA THR A 30 -7.92 -2.01 10.60
C THR A 30 -7.41 -3.15 11.51
N GLN A 31 -6.90 -2.86 12.70
CA GLN A 31 -6.40 -3.89 13.62
C GLN A 31 -7.54 -4.71 14.20
N VAL A 32 -8.63 -4.06 14.60
CA VAL A 32 -9.84 -4.75 15.09
C VAL A 32 -10.46 -5.57 13.96
N PHE A 33 -10.54 -5.01 12.76
CA PHE A 33 -11.04 -5.72 11.57
C PHE A 33 -10.21 -6.98 11.28
N LEU A 34 -8.89 -6.85 11.20
CA LEU A 34 -7.99 -7.99 10.97
C LEU A 34 -8.16 -9.07 12.05
N LYS A 35 -8.19 -8.68 13.33
CA LYS A 35 -8.39 -9.61 14.45
C LYS A 35 -9.72 -10.36 14.33
N SER A 36 -10.81 -9.66 13.98
CA SER A 36 -12.12 -10.26 13.77
C SER A 36 -12.11 -11.25 12.60
N CYS A 37 -11.52 -10.87 11.46
CA CYS A 37 -11.42 -11.73 10.29
C CYS A 37 -10.59 -12.98 10.57
N TYR A 38 -9.39 -12.86 11.16
CA TYR A 38 -8.56 -14.03 11.48
C TYR A 38 -9.22 -14.96 12.50
N SER A 39 -9.93 -14.40 13.48
CA SER A 39 -10.68 -15.21 14.45
C SER A 39 -11.80 -15.97 13.75
N THR A 40 -12.53 -15.34 12.84
CA THR A 40 -13.62 -15.96 12.08
C THR A 40 -13.08 -17.06 11.15
N VAL A 41 -11.99 -16.81 10.42
CA VAL A 41 -11.36 -17.80 9.54
C VAL A 41 -10.88 -19.01 10.32
N ARG A 42 -10.27 -18.81 11.50
CA ARG A 42 -9.78 -19.91 12.34
C ARG A 42 -10.90 -20.82 12.88
N ASN A 43 -12.07 -20.25 13.16
CA ASN A 43 -13.23 -20.99 13.66
C ASN A 43 -14.15 -21.52 12.56
N PHE A 44 -13.86 -21.21 11.29
CA PHE A 44 -14.66 -21.66 10.16
C PHE A 44 -14.36 -23.11 9.82
N THR A 45 -15.38 -23.97 9.87
CA THR A 45 -15.28 -25.42 9.65
C THR A 45 -15.34 -25.85 8.17
N GLY A 46 -15.39 -24.89 7.24
CA GLY A 46 -15.50 -25.16 5.80
C GLY A 46 -14.22 -24.84 5.01
N PRO A 47 -14.25 -25.03 3.68
CA PRO A 47 -13.14 -24.63 2.81
C PRO A 47 -12.92 -23.12 2.88
N VAL A 48 -11.68 -22.70 3.10
CA VAL A 48 -11.28 -21.30 3.30
C VAL A 48 -11.72 -20.39 2.14
N ASP A 49 -11.72 -20.89 0.90
CA ASP A 49 -12.21 -20.17 -0.28
C ASP A 49 -13.70 -19.80 -0.24
N ARG A 50 -14.50 -20.38 0.67
CA ARG A 50 -15.91 -20.01 0.89
C ARG A 50 -16.14 -19.18 2.14
N CYS A 51 -15.08 -18.86 2.90
CA CYS A 51 -15.19 -18.08 4.12
C CYS A 51 -15.31 -16.58 3.78
N PRO A 52 -16.41 -15.89 4.13
CA PRO A 52 -16.58 -14.47 3.82
C PRO A 52 -15.49 -13.60 4.48
N ALA A 53 -15.07 -13.96 5.70
CA ALA A 53 -13.98 -13.27 6.38
C ALA A 53 -12.65 -13.36 5.63
N PHE A 54 -12.42 -14.46 4.90
CA PHE A 54 -11.24 -14.61 4.07
C PHE A 54 -11.30 -13.77 2.78
N TRP A 55 -12.48 -13.61 2.18
CA TRP A 55 -12.67 -12.71 1.04
C TRP A 55 -12.34 -11.26 1.41
N HIS A 56 -12.87 -10.80 2.54
CA HIS A 56 -12.58 -9.49 3.07
C HIS A 56 -11.08 -9.26 3.37
N LEU A 57 -10.37 -10.29 3.86
CA LEU A 57 -8.92 -10.24 4.03
C LEU A 57 -8.18 -10.13 2.69
N ARG A 58 -8.59 -10.89 1.67
CA ARG A 58 -7.98 -10.81 0.32
C ARG A 58 -8.19 -9.43 -0.29
N ASP A 59 -9.40 -8.88 -0.22
CA ASP A 59 -9.72 -7.57 -0.77
C ASP A 59 -8.88 -6.46 -0.13
N LEU A 60 -8.80 -6.46 1.21
CA LEU A 60 -7.97 -5.50 1.94
C LEU A 60 -6.50 -5.61 1.53
N TYR A 61 -5.97 -6.83 1.44
CA TYR A 61 -4.58 -7.05 1.02
C TYR A 61 -4.31 -6.55 -0.40
N ILE A 62 -5.20 -6.83 -1.35
CA ILE A 62 -5.06 -6.37 -2.73
C ILE A 62 -5.08 -4.85 -2.78
N LEU A 63 -5.97 -4.21 -2.01
CA LEU A 63 -6.06 -2.76 -1.90
C LEU A 63 -4.77 -2.17 -1.32
N ILE A 64 -4.30 -2.66 -0.17
CA ILE A 64 -3.08 -2.17 0.47
C ILE A 64 -1.86 -2.36 -0.44
N LYS A 65 -1.74 -3.50 -1.13
CA LYS A 65 -0.66 -3.71 -2.10
C LYS A 65 -0.72 -2.72 -3.26
N LYS A 66 -1.89 -2.47 -3.82
CA LYS A 66 -2.07 -1.48 -4.89
C LYS A 66 -1.75 -0.07 -4.41
N THR A 67 -2.18 0.30 -3.20
CA THR A 67 -1.90 1.60 -2.60
C THR A 67 -0.42 1.76 -2.28
N ALA A 68 0.25 0.73 -1.76
CA ALA A 68 1.69 0.74 -1.51
C ALA A 68 2.51 0.91 -2.80
N GLN A 69 2.10 0.25 -3.90
CA GLN A 69 2.73 0.43 -5.21
C GLN A 69 2.51 1.85 -5.76
N LYS A 70 1.30 2.40 -5.62
CA LYS A 70 1.02 3.78 -6.02
C LYS A 70 1.81 4.80 -5.19
N ALA A 71 1.85 4.64 -3.87
CA ALA A 71 2.60 5.50 -2.97
C ALA A 71 4.11 5.45 -3.26
N ALA A 72 4.64 4.28 -3.62
CA ALA A 72 6.04 4.15 -4.05
C ALA A 72 6.30 4.87 -5.39
N VAL A 73 5.36 4.82 -6.33
CA VAL A 73 5.46 5.52 -7.63
C VAL A 73 5.30 7.04 -7.48
N GLU A 74 4.42 7.52 -6.60
CA GLU A 74 4.27 8.94 -6.30
C GLU A 74 5.50 9.50 -5.57
N LYS A 75 6.10 8.74 -4.65
CA LYS A 75 7.36 9.14 -4.00
C LYS A 75 8.53 9.34 -4.97
N ILE A 76 8.52 8.67 -6.13
CA ILE A 76 9.57 8.83 -7.17
C ILE A 76 9.30 10.07 -8.02
N LYS A 77 8.07 10.61 -8.04
CA LYS A 77 7.75 11.87 -8.75
C LYS A 77 8.00 13.13 -7.91
N GLU A 78 8.20 13.01 -6.61
CA GLU A 78 8.46 14.15 -5.70
C GLU A 78 9.94 14.28 -5.28
N THR A 79 10.90 13.77 -6.05
CA THR A 79 12.23 14.38 -6.03
C THR A 79 12.16 15.63 -6.91
N PRO A 80 12.27 16.85 -6.34
CA PRO A 80 12.46 18.05 -7.14
C PRO A 80 13.70 17.78 -8.00
N PHE A 81 13.51 17.77 -9.31
CA PHE A 81 14.62 17.96 -10.23
C PHE A 81 15.21 19.31 -9.84
N GLU A 82 16.35 19.26 -9.16
CA GLU A 82 17.07 20.43 -8.67
C GLU A 82 17.22 21.38 -9.86
N GLU A 83 16.47 22.46 -9.77
CA GLU A 83 16.49 23.60 -10.65
C GLU A 83 17.92 24.13 -10.63
N ILE A 84 18.72 23.81 -11.65
CA ILE A 84 20.03 24.40 -11.84
C ILE A 84 19.77 25.86 -12.24
N PRO A 85 20.05 26.86 -11.40
CA PRO A 85 19.93 28.25 -11.80
C PRO A 85 21.18 28.65 -12.59
N ASP A 86 20.92 29.29 -13.73
CA ASP A 86 21.59 30.49 -14.25
C ASP A 86 23.07 30.73 -13.83
N GLU A 87 24.00 30.73 -14.79
CA GLU A 87 24.57 32.02 -15.23
C GLU A 87 25.47 31.86 -16.46
N THR A 88 25.24 32.79 -17.38
CA THR A 88 26.16 33.29 -18.40
C THR A 88 27.57 33.56 -17.83
N SER A 89 28.64 33.21 -18.57
CA SER A 89 29.85 34.05 -18.60
C SER A 89 30.76 33.73 -19.79
N SER A 90 31.05 34.78 -20.55
CA SER A 90 31.89 34.92 -21.74
C SER A 90 33.36 34.50 -21.57
N GLN A 91 33.98 33.95 -22.63
CA GLN A 91 35.38 34.17 -23.02
C GLN A 91 35.57 33.67 -24.47
N ALA A 92 35.65 34.50 -25.52
CA ALA A 92 36.78 35.33 -25.97
C ALA A 92 38.08 34.55 -26.29
N GLN A 93 38.45 34.55 -27.59
CA GLN A 93 39.80 34.64 -28.20
C GLN A 93 40.37 33.48 -29.06
N ARG A 94 40.57 33.83 -30.35
CA ARG A 94 41.77 33.75 -31.24
C ARG A 94 42.23 32.46 -31.94
N ALA A 95 42.47 32.65 -33.25
CA ALA A 95 43.47 32.09 -34.18
C ALA A 95 43.41 30.57 -34.45
N ASP A 96 43.51 30.07 -35.68
CA ASP A 96 44.40 30.41 -36.81
C ASP A 96 43.67 30.15 -38.15
#